data_AF-A0A433DNQ4-F1
#
_entry.id   AF-A0A433DNQ4-F1
#
_cell.length_a   1.000
_cell.length_b   1.000
_cell.length_c   1.000
_cell.angle_alpha   90.00
_cell.angle_beta   90.00
_cell.angle_gamma   90.00
#
_symmetry.space_group_name_H-M   'P 1'
#
loop_
_entity.id
_entity.type
_entity.pdbx_description
1 polymer ?
#
loop_
_entity_poly.entity_id
_entity_poly.type
_entity_poly.pdbx_seq_one_letter_code
_entity_poly.pdbx_strand_id
1 'polypeptide(L)'
;MSSTIETLTQPVLIAICLFLEPHAMLQFASASRVLWKVVNDQEVWKSKTLIDFGDLFTVHLLFTSAGLEVDSRFATEPSDWAAYYRAKTDAARGQDPDEKLRDAEIDYVRTQALLRGFQESRDLDVLAQVANKMIGMLGEFTRTAFNISSVFTTYLSLVHKPFSFTPQSTSSPNLDTFPAHAGCYHILAFVLFVLNHLEDALLLLEMGRDIDPEYEPIDGVCLR
;
A
#
# COMPACT_ATOMS: atom_id res chain seq x y z
N MET A 1 -4.23 31.39 26.82
CA MET A 1 -2.94 31.30 26.09
C MET A 1 -3.26 30.70 24.74
N SER A 2 -2.89 31.36 23.64
CA SER A 2 -3.14 30.80 22.29
C SER A 2 -2.01 29.83 21.98
N SER A 3 -2.30 28.53 21.94
CA SER A 3 -1.36 27.53 21.42
C SER A 3 -1.30 27.68 19.91
N THR A 4 -0.11 27.91 19.35
CA THR A 4 0.09 27.93 17.91
C THR A 4 0.42 26.52 17.42
N ILE A 5 0.14 26.21 16.15
CA ILE A 5 0.34 24.87 15.59
C ILE A 5 1.80 24.40 15.66
N GLU A 6 2.75 25.33 15.69
CA GLU A 6 4.19 25.06 15.80
C GLU A 6 4.60 24.56 17.19
N THR A 7 3.71 24.65 18.18
CA THR A 7 3.94 24.09 19.53
C THR A 7 3.60 22.60 19.61
N LEU A 8 2.98 22.03 18.56
CA LEU A 8 2.74 20.59 18.48
C LEU A 8 4.07 19.83 18.34
N THR A 9 4.09 18.61 18.86
CA THR A 9 5.27 17.74 18.74
C THR A 9 5.50 17.31 17.30
N GLN A 10 6.75 17.07 16.93
CA GLN A 10 7.11 16.62 15.58
C GLN A 10 6.32 15.39 15.11
N PRO A 11 6.09 14.34 15.94
CA PRO A 11 5.29 13.19 15.51
C PRO A 11 3.84 13.55 15.16
N VAL A 12 3.22 14.50 15.86
CA VAL A 12 1.86 14.99 15.54
C VAL A 12 1.85 15.75 14.21
N LEU A 13 2.87 16.58 13.97
CA LEU A 13 3.01 17.30 12.71
C LEU A 13 3.23 16.34 11.52
N ILE A 14 4.04 15.29 11.70
CA ILE A 14 4.23 14.23 10.70
C ILE A 14 2.90 13.53 10.43
N ALA A 15 2.18 13.12 11.47
CA ALA A 15 0.88 12.48 11.32
C ALA A 15 -0.07 13.37 10.49
N ILE A 16 -0.20 14.66 10.83
CA ILE A 16 -0.98 15.62 10.04
C ILE A 16 -0.55 15.61 8.56
N CYS A 17 0.75 15.64 8.27
CA CYS A 17 1.27 15.60 6.90
C CYS A 17 0.85 14.34 6.14
N LEU A 18 0.83 13.17 6.81
CA LEU A 18 0.40 11.91 6.20
C LEU A 18 -1.08 11.95 5.76
N PHE A 19 -1.93 12.69 6.48
CA PHE A 19 -3.35 12.88 6.15
C PHE A 19 -3.63 13.91 5.05
N LEU A 20 -2.70 14.83 4.78
CA LEU A 20 -2.92 15.89 3.81
C LEU A 20 -2.68 15.40 2.39
N GLU A 21 -3.44 15.93 1.43
CA GLU A 21 -3.09 15.81 0.02
C GLU A 21 -1.79 16.57 -0.28
N PRO A 22 -1.03 16.20 -1.33
CA PRO A 22 0.25 16.86 -1.66
C PRO A 22 0.14 18.37 -1.79
N HIS A 23 -0.94 18.87 -2.41
CA HIS A 23 -1.14 20.31 -2.54
C HIS A 23 -1.38 20.99 -1.18
N ALA A 24 -2.17 20.36 -0.32
CA ALA A 24 -2.42 20.84 1.04
C ALA A 24 -1.15 20.78 1.91
N MET A 25 -0.28 19.78 1.74
CA MET A 25 1.03 19.74 2.41
C MET A 25 1.90 20.94 2.03
N LEU A 26 1.91 21.36 0.76
CA LEU A 26 2.66 22.54 0.33
C LEU A 26 2.09 23.84 0.90
N GLN A 27 0.76 23.96 0.95
CA GLN A 27 0.10 25.09 1.63
C GLN A 27 0.42 25.10 3.13
N PHE A 28 0.39 23.94 3.77
CA PHE A 28 0.75 23.75 5.17
C PHE A 28 2.21 24.17 5.46
N ALA A 29 3.14 23.75 4.58
CA ALA A 29 4.54 24.16 4.64
C ALA A 29 4.73 25.68 4.50
N SER A 30 3.91 26.35 3.70
CA SER A 30 4.02 27.78 3.46
C SER A 30 3.65 28.65 4.67
N ALA A 31 2.91 28.10 5.64
CA ALA A 31 2.45 28.83 6.81
C ALA A 31 3.57 29.13 7.82
N SER A 32 4.63 28.32 7.88
CA SER A 32 5.71 28.49 8.85
C SER A 32 6.99 27.75 8.45
N ARG A 33 8.16 28.28 8.86
CA ARG A 33 9.47 27.65 8.62
C ARG A 33 9.61 26.30 9.33
N VAL A 34 8.94 26.11 10.46
CA VAL A 34 8.94 24.81 11.18
C VAL A 34 8.20 23.78 10.35
N LEU A 35 7.01 24.11 9.86
CA LEU A 35 6.20 23.23 9.02
C LEU A 35 6.89 22.93 7.69
N TRP A 36 7.56 23.93 7.09
CA TRP A 36 8.37 23.72 5.89
C TRP A 36 9.45 22.66 6.09
N LYS A 37 10.13 22.64 7.25
CA LYS A 37 11.14 21.61 7.55
C LYS A 37 10.53 20.22 7.65
N VAL A 38 9.37 20.08 8.30
CA VAL A 38 8.68 18.79 8.44
C VAL A 38 8.20 18.29 7.08
N VAL A 39 7.55 19.14 6.28
CA VAL A 39 7.03 18.74 4.96
C VAL A 39 8.14 18.45 3.96
N ASN A 40 9.31 19.08 4.05
CA ASN A 40 10.44 18.79 3.15
C ASN A 40 11.34 17.64 3.62
N ASP A 41 10.97 16.98 4.72
CA ASP A 41 11.65 15.76 5.16
C ASP A 41 11.31 14.60 4.20
N GLN A 42 12.34 13.94 3.67
CA GLN A 42 12.18 12.82 2.73
C GLN A 42 11.49 11.63 3.39
N GLU A 43 11.68 11.42 4.70
CA GLU A 43 11.05 10.32 5.43
C GLU A 43 9.53 10.49 5.54
N VAL A 44 9.04 11.74 5.56
CA VAL A 44 7.60 12.03 5.55
C VAL A 44 6.98 11.64 4.20
N TRP A 45 7.63 12.00 3.10
CA TRP A 45 7.17 11.61 1.76
C TRP A 45 7.33 10.12 1.50
N LYS A 46 8.41 9.49 1.97
CA LYS A 46 8.58 8.03 1.93
C LYS A 46 7.43 7.36 2.65
N SER A 47 7.22 7.69 3.92
CA SER A 47 6.13 7.14 4.75
C SER A 47 4.77 7.33 4.08
N LYS A 48 4.49 8.54 3.59
CA LYS A 48 3.24 8.82 2.87
C LYS A 48 3.09 7.99 1.60
N THR A 49 4.18 7.81 0.84
CA THR A 49 4.20 6.96 -0.35
C THR A 49 3.90 5.53 0.01
N LEU A 50 4.52 4.97 1.04
CA LEU A 50 4.31 3.57 1.43
C LEU A 50 2.90 3.33 1.98
N ILE A 51 2.33 4.30 2.70
CA ILE A 51 0.94 4.23 3.19
C ILE A 51 -0.05 4.29 2.03
N ASP A 52 0.10 5.29 1.15
CA ASP A 52 -0.85 5.52 0.07
C ASP A 52 -0.68 4.50 -1.06
N PHE A 53 0.55 4.01 -1.28
CA PHE A 53 0.96 3.21 -2.42
C PHE A 53 1.43 1.77 -2.14
N GLY A 54 1.48 1.35 -0.88
CA GLY A 54 2.08 0.08 -0.48
C GLY A 54 3.61 0.07 -0.62
N ASP A 55 4.26 -0.87 0.06
CA ASP A 55 5.70 -1.03 0.01
C ASP A 55 6.15 -2.01 -1.09
N LEU A 56 6.04 -1.55 -2.33
CA LEU A 56 6.42 -2.33 -3.51
C LEU A 56 7.92 -2.62 -3.59
N PHE A 57 8.74 -1.83 -2.91
CA PHE A 57 10.19 -2.04 -2.85
C PHE A 57 10.51 -3.24 -1.98
N THR A 58 9.87 -3.34 -0.81
CA THR A 58 9.94 -4.55 0.03
C THR A 58 9.40 -5.76 -0.72
N VAL A 59 8.23 -5.65 -1.37
CA VAL A 59 7.69 -6.78 -2.17
C VAL A 59 8.71 -7.22 -3.24
N HIS A 60 9.27 -6.30 -4.01
CA HIS A 60 10.30 -6.62 -5.01
C HIS A 60 11.51 -7.34 -4.39
N LEU A 61 11.99 -6.87 -3.25
CA LEU A 61 13.12 -7.46 -2.54
C LEU A 61 12.84 -8.92 -2.14
N LEU A 62 11.66 -9.20 -1.56
CA LEU A 62 11.26 -10.56 -1.14
C LEU A 62 11.23 -11.55 -2.31
N PHE A 63 10.72 -11.12 -3.45
CA PHE A 63 10.67 -11.98 -4.64
C PHE A 63 12.04 -12.20 -5.28
N THR A 64 12.87 -11.16 -5.31
CA THR A 64 14.23 -11.26 -5.82
C THR A 64 15.08 -12.18 -4.92
N SER A 65 14.92 -12.10 -3.59
CA SER A 65 15.60 -13.01 -2.65
C SER A 65 15.11 -14.45 -2.75
N ALA A 66 13.87 -14.67 -3.21
CA ALA A 66 13.33 -15.97 -3.53
C ALA A 66 13.76 -16.52 -4.91
N GLY A 67 14.61 -15.79 -5.64
CA GLY A 67 15.13 -16.20 -6.94
C GLY A 67 14.17 -15.98 -8.12
N LEU A 68 13.09 -15.20 -7.93
CA LEU A 68 12.22 -14.80 -9.02
C LEU A 68 12.65 -13.46 -9.62
N GLU A 69 12.72 -13.41 -10.95
CA GLU A 69 12.91 -12.17 -11.69
C GLU A 69 11.58 -11.40 -11.76
N VAL A 70 11.53 -10.29 -11.02
CA VAL A 70 10.40 -9.35 -10.99
C VAL A 70 10.78 -8.00 -11.61
N ASP A 71 9.79 -7.18 -11.91
CA ASP A 71 9.96 -5.88 -12.57
C ASP A 71 10.97 -4.98 -11.85
N SER A 72 12.10 -4.74 -12.52
CA SER A 72 13.22 -3.95 -12.03
C SER A 72 12.89 -2.49 -11.65
N ARG A 73 11.71 -1.97 -12.02
CA ARG A 73 11.29 -0.60 -11.66
C ARG A 73 11.23 -0.36 -10.14
N PHE A 74 11.12 -1.43 -9.35
CA PHE A 74 11.11 -1.40 -7.88
C PHE A 74 12.40 -1.88 -7.24
N ALA A 75 13.47 -2.10 -8.02
CA ALA A 75 14.76 -2.56 -7.51
C ALA A 75 15.52 -1.50 -6.71
N THR A 76 15.21 -0.22 -6.90
CA THR A 76 15.91 0.89 -6.23
C THR A 76 14.92 1.94 -5.76
N GLU A 77 15.01 2.29 -4.48
CA GLU A 77 14.22 3.38 -3.91
C GLU A 77 14.59 4.73 -4.56
N PRO A 78 13.61 5.64 -4.75
CA PRO A 78 13.86 6.97 -5.27
C PRO A 78 14.68 7.81 -4.28
N SER A 79 15.58 8.66 -4.79
CA SER A 79 16.32 9.62 -3.98
C SER A 79 15.51 10.87 -3.62
N ASP A 80 14.46 11.18 -4.39
CA ASP A 80 13.48 12.24 -4.12
C ASP A 80 12.07 11.65 -4.06
N TRP A 81 11.66 11.29 -2.84
CA TRP A 81 10.35 10.73 -2.54
C TRP A 81 9.21 11.71 -2.82
N ALA A 82 9.46 13.01 -2.66
CA ALA A 82 8.43 14.01 -2.91
C ALA A 82 8.11 14.10 -4.40
N ALA A 83 9.14 14.07 -5.26
CA ALA A 83 8.96 14.02 -6.71
C ALA A 83 8.32 12.69 -7.15
N TYR A 84 8.79 11.57 -6.61
CA TYR A 84 8.23 10.24 -6.90
C TYR A 84 6.74 10.15 -6.55
N TYR A 85 6.35 10.59 -5.34
CA TYR A 85 4.95 10.60 -4.90
C TYR A 85 4.06 11.42 -5.86
N ARG A 86 4.52 12.62 -6.23
CA ARG A 86 3.77 13.51 -7.14
C ARG A 86 3.59 12.87 -8.52
N ALA A 87 4.68 12.33 -9.10
CA ALA A 87 4.62 11.65 -10.39
C ALA A 87 3.63 10.48 -10.37
N LYS A 88 3.64 9.67 -9.29
CA LYS A 88 2.70 8.55 -9.13
C LYS A 88 1.25 9.02 -8.97
N THR A 89 1.03 10.09 -8.20
CA THR A 89 -0.30 10.70 -8.05
C THR A 89 -0.83 11.28 -9.36
N ASP A 90 0.02 11.94 -10.15
CA ASP A 90 -0.39 12.53 -11.42
C ASP A 90 -0.66 11.45 -12.48
N ALA A 91 0.12 10.37 -12.50
CA ALA A 91 -0.17 9.19 -13.32
C ALA A 91 -1.52 8.56 -12.94
N ALA A 92 -1.87 8.55 -11.64
CA ALA A 92 -3.15 8.01 -11.19
C ALA A 92 -4.36 8.86 -11.64
N ARG A 93 -4.20 10.19 -11.79
CA ARG A 93 -5.28 11.14 -12.13
C ARG A 93 -5.76 11.09 -13.58
N GLY A 94 -4.93 10.61 -14.51
CA GLY A 94 -5.20 10.71 -15.95
C GLY A 94 -6.18 9.68 -16.52
N GLN A 95 -6.71 8.78 -15.70
CA GLN A 95 -7.49 7.62 -16.14
C GLN A 95 -8.82 7.55 -15.40
N ASP A 96 -9.87 7.08 -16.08
CA ASP A 96 -11.19 6.88 -15.50
C ASP A 96 -11.11 5.82 -14.38
N PRO A 97 -11.47 6.14 -13.13
CA PRO A 97 -11.46 5.19 -12.02
C PRO A 97 -12.26 3.91 -12.29
N ASP A 98 -13.38 4.00 -13.02
CA ASP A 98 -14.24 2.86 -13.31
C ASP A 98 -13.65 1.95 -14.39
N GLU A 99 -12.94 2.52 -15.36
CA GLU A 99 -12.18 1.76 -16.36
C GLU A 99 -11.03 1.00 -15.71
N LYS A 100 -10.25 1.69 -14.87
CA LYS A 100 -9.20 1.07 -14.05
C LYS A 100 -9.74 -0.10 -13.24
N LEU A 101 -10.83 0.11 -12.50
CA LEU A 101 -11.40 -0.92 -11.64
C LEU A 101 -11.72 -2.20 -12.42
N ARG A 102 -12.35 -2.05 -13.59
CA ARG A 102 -12.68 -3.18 -14.48
C ARG A 102 -11.43 -3.86 -15.02
N ASP A 103 -10.42 -3.11 -15.45
CA ASP A 103 -9.19 -3.68 -15.99
C ASP A 103 -8.43 -4.49 -14.94
N ALA A 104 -8.36 -4.00 -13.69
CA ALA A 104 -7.77 -4.76 -12.58
C ALA A 104 -8.54 -6.04 -12.27
N GLU A 105 -9.87 -5.99 -12.26
CA GLU A 105 -10.68 -7.18 -12.00
C GLU A 105 -10.42 -8.25 -13.07
N ILE A 106 -10.38 -7.83 -14.34
CA ILE A 106 -10.05 -8.70 -15.47
C ILE A 106 -8.65 -9.31 -15.29
N ASP A 107 -7.65 -8.50 -14.97
CA ASP A 107 -6.28 -8.96 -14.82
C ASP A 107 -6.08 -9.84 -13.57
N TYR A 108 -6.82 -9.57 -12.49
CA TYR A 108 -6.85 -10.41 -11.30
C TYR A 108 -7.42 -11.79 -11.63
N VAL A 109 -8.58 -11.87 -12.30
CA VAL A 109 -9.19 -13.14 -12.73
C VAL A 109 -8.27 -13.91 -13.66
N ARG A 110 -7.62 -13.24 -14.63
CA ARG A 110 -6.65 -13.86 -15.53
C ARG A 110 -5.45 -14.43 -14.76
N THR A 111 -4.97 -13.71 -13.76
CA THR A 111 -3.83 -14.16 -12.96
C THR A 111 -4.19 -15.35 -12.08
N GLN A 112 -5.41 -15.41 -11.54
CA GLN A 112 -5.91 -16.60 -10.85
C GLN A 112 -6.00 -17.80 -11.80
N ALA A 113 -6.37 -17.59 -13.07
CA ALA A 113 -6.36 -18.67 -14.07
C ALA A 113 -4.94 -19.19 -14.36
N LEU A 114 -3.93 -18.30 -14.40
CA LEU A 114 -2.52 -18.70 -14.52
C LEU A 114 -2.09 -19.59 -13.35
N LEU A 115 -2.45 -19.24 -12.12
CA LEU A 115 -2.17 -20.06 -10.94
C LEU A 115 -2.78 -21.47 -11.02
N ARG A 116 -3.99 -21.60 -11.57
CA ARG A 116 -4.60 -22.92 -11.80
C ARG A 116 -3.79 -23.73 -12.83
N GLY A 117 -3.34 -23.09 -13.91
CA GLY A 117 -2.45 -23.71 -14.89
C GLY A 117 -1.10 -24.15 -14.30
N PHE A 118 -0.57 -23.40 -13.32
CA PHE A 118 0.62 -23.81 -12.56
C PHE A 118 0.39 -25.11 -11.77
N GLN A 119 -0.80 -25.31 -11.17
CA GLN A 119 -1.08 -26.55 -10.42
C GLN A 119 -0.98 -27.81 -11.30
N GLU A 120 -1.33 -27.67 -12.58
CA GLU A 120 -1.29 -28.75 -13.58
C GLU A 120 0.13 -28.94 -14.15
N SER A 121 0.80 -27.85 -14.53
CA SER A 121 2.09 -27.88 -15.23
C SER A 121 3.32 -27.95 -14.32
N ARG A 122 3.22 -27.42 -13.09
CA ARG A 122 4.33 -27.20 -12.16
C ARG A 122 5.46 -26.32 -12.73
N ASP A 123 5.13 -25.46 -13.69
CA ASP A 123 6.07 -24.55 -14.33
C ASP A 123 6.34 -23.30 -13.48
N LEU A 124 7.57 -23.14 -12.98
CA LEU A 124 7.95 -22.01 -12.13
C LEU A 124 7.92 -20.66 -12.88
N ASP A 125 8.05 -20.65 -14.20
CA ASP A 125 7.96 -19.41 -14.99
C ASP A 125 6.56 -18.78 -14.90
N VAL A 126 5.54 -19.61 -14.65
CA VAL A 126 4.16 -19.14 -14.40
C VAL A 126 4.08 -18.38 -13.08
N LEU A 127 4.81 -18.79 -12.04
CA LEU A 127 4.84 -18.09 -10.76
C LEU A 127 5.50 -16.71 -10.90
N ALA A 128 6.57 -16.60 -11.68
CA ALA A 128 7.20 -15.31 -12.00
C ALA A 128 6.22 -14.36 -12.71
N GLN A 129 5.46 -14.87 -13.68
CA GLN A 129 4.44 -14.10 -14.39
C GLN A 129 3.31 -13.64 -13.46
N VAL A 130 2.84 -14.53 -12.58
CA VAL A 130 1.82 -14.22 -11.56
C VAL A 130 2.33 -13.12 -10.63
N ALA A 131 3.55 -13.26 -10.11
CA ALA A 131 4.16 -12.27 -9.22
C ALA A 131 4.26 -10.90 -9.88
N ASN A 132 4.76 -10.84 -11.12
CA ASN A 132 4.86 -9.60 -11.89
C ASN A 132 3.50 -8.94 -12.13
N LYS A 133 2.47 -9.72 -12.45
CA LYS A 133 1.11 -9.19 -12.62
C LYS A 133 0.53 -8.63 -11.33
N MET A 134 0.70 -9.35 -10.21
CA MET A 134 0.21 -8.91 -8.90
C MET A 134 0.94 -7.66 -8.40
N ILE A 135 2.26 -7.60 -8.55
CA ILE A 135 3.08 -6.41 -8.25
C ILE A 135 2.68 -5.23 -9.15
N GLY A 136 2.40 -5.50 -10.43
CA GLY A 136 1.87 -4.53 -11.39
C GLY A 136 0.57 -3.89 -10.89
N MET A 137 -0.40 -4.74 -10.54
CA MET A 137 -1.70 -4.29 -10.00
C MET A 137 -1.53 -3.50 -8.70
N LEU A 138 -0.75 -3.98 -7.72
CA LEU A 138 -0.47 -3.22 -6.50
C LEU A 138 0.16 -1.84 -6.80
N GLY A 139 0.98 -1.76 -7.86
CA GLY A 139 1.62 -0.52 -8.32
C GLY A 139 0.68 0.49 -8.95
N GLU A 140 -0.37 0.04 -9.62
CA GLU A 140 -1.31 0.88 -10.38
C GLU A 140 -2.54 1.31 -9.57
N PHE A 141 -2.97 0.46 -8.63
CA PHE A 141 -4.28 0.59 -7.98
C PHE A 141 -4.26 1.28 -6.62
N THR A 142 -3.08 1.62 -6.13
CA THR A 142 -2.99 2.20 -4.81
C THR A 142 -3.33 3.70 -4.81
N ARG A 143 -4.60 3.97 -4.61
CA ARG A 143 -5.12 5.14 -3.89
C ARG A 143 -6.38 4.71 -3.15
N THR A 144 -6.33 3.53 -2.52
CA THR A 144 -7.34 3.10 -1.57
C THR A 144 -7.26 4.08 -0.41
N ALA A 145 -8.39 4.67 -0.03
CA ALA A 145 -8.52 5.38 1.23
C ALA A 145 -8.26 4.35 2.35
N PHE A 146 -6.99 4.19 2.72
CA PHE A 146 -6.60 3.35 3.84
C PHE A 146 -7.48 3.78 5.02
N ASN A 147 -8.16 2.85 5.67
CA ASN A 147 -9.02 3.19 6.80
C ASN A 147 -8.10 3.49 8.00
N ILE A 148 -7.59 4.73 8.05
CA ILE A 148 -6.47 5.19 8.91
C ILE A 148 -6.79 5.07 10.42
N SER A 149 -7.99 4.62 10.78
CA SER A 149 -8.32 4.21 12.15
C SER A 149 -7.26 3.24 12.70
N SER A 150 -6.74 2.30 11.90
CA SER A 150 -5.69 1.36 12.32
C SER A 150 -4.36 2.07 12.63
N VAL A 151 -3.78 2.79 11.67
CA VAL A 151 -2.47 3.45 11.83
C VAL A 151 -2.51 4.52 12.92
N PHE A 152 -3.59 5.30 13.01
CA PHE A 152 -3.76 6.30 14.06
C PHE A 152 -3.88 5.65 15.45
N THR A 153 -4.55 4.50 15.56
CA THR A 153 -4.65 3.74 16.83
C THR A 153 -3.30 3.14 17.22
N THR A 154 -2.55 2.58 16.27
CA THR A 154 -1.21 2.02 16.53
C THR A 154 -0.22 3.13 16.93
N TYR A 155 -0.22 4.26 16.21
CA TYR A 155 0.68 5.37 16.51
C TYR A 155 0.31 6.09 17.82
N LEU A 156 -0.99 6.26 18.11
CA LEU A 156 -1.44 6.80 19.40
C LEU A 156 -1.12 5.86 20.56
N SER A 157 -1.27 4.54 20.38
CA SER A 157 -0.97 3.57 21.44
C SER A 157 0.52 3.50 21.79
N LEU A 158 1.40 3.80 20.84
CA LEU A 158 2.84 3.91 21.07
C LEU A 158 3.27 5.21 21.77
N VAL A 159 2.50 6.30 21.64
CA VAL A 159 2.92 7.64 22.08
C VAL A 159 2.15 8.16 23.31
N HIS A 160 0.89 7.75 23.58
CA HIS A 160 0.13 8.20 24.76
C HIS A 160 -0.93 7.21 25.29
N LYS A 161 -1.27 7.35 26.58
CA LYS A 161 -2.40 6.69 27.28
C LYS A 161 -3.74 6.86 26.53
N PRO A 162 -4.71 5.93 26.69
CA PRO A 162 -5.82 5.74 25.76
C PRO A 162 -6.68 6.99 25.61
N PHE A 163 -6.62 7.59 24.44
CA PHE A 163 -7.59 8.59 23.97
C PHE A 163 -8.59 7.85 23.08
N SER A 164 -9.81 7.64 23.57
CA SER A 164 -10.86 6.93 22.85
C SER A 164 -11.46 7.86 21.79
N PHE A 165 -10.97 7.77 20.55
CA PHE A 165 -11.65 8.38 19.41
C PHE A 165 -12.54 7.31 18.75
N THR A 166 -13.85 7.44 18.90
CA THR A 166 -14.81 6.64 18.13
C THR A 166 -15.04 7.33 16.78
N PRO A 167 -14.55 6.76 15.66
CA PRO A 167 -14.81 7.37 14.35
C PRO A 167 -16.32 7.33 14.06
N GLN A 168 -16.89 8.49 13.72
CA GLN A 168 -18.24 8.55 13.18
C GLN A 168 -18.21 7.94 11.77
N SER A 169 -18.99 6.88 11.55
CA SER A 169 -19.20 6.29 10.23
C SER A 169 -19.92 7.31 9.35
N THR A 170 -19.16 8.11 8.61
CA THR A 170 -19.75 8.87 7.51
C THR A 170 -19.94 7.89 6.37
N SER A 171 -21.20 7.55 6.11
CA SER A 171 -21.65 6.83 4.93
C SER A 171 -21.42 7.69 3.69
N SER A 172 -20.17 7.92 3.34
CA SER A 172 -19.80 8.25 1.97
C SER A 172 -20.06 7.00 1.13
N PRO A 173 -20.54 7.12 -0.11
CA PRO A 173 -20.76 5.95 -0.95
C PRO A 173 -19.47 5.17 -0.98
N ASN A 174 -19.55 3.94 -0.48
CA ASN A 174 -18.49 2.97 -0.44
C ASN A 174 -17.60 3.07 -1.68
N LEU A 175 -16.43 3.69 -1.51
CA LEU A 175 -15.24 3.27 -2.24
C LEU A 175 -14.85 1.94 -1.60
N ASP A 176 -15.73 0.93 -1.75
CA ASP A 176 -15.59 -0.38 -1.14
C ASP A 176 -14.20 -0.87 -1.48
N THR A 177 -13.45 -1.15 -0.42
CA THR A 177 -12.09 -1.66 -0.41
C THR A 177 -11.90 -2.56 -1.60
N PHE A 178 -11.08 -2.11 -2.55
CA PHE A 178 -10.85 -2.83 -3.79
C PHE A 178 -10.41 -4.25 -3.41
N PRO A 179 -11.26 -5.30 -3.58
CA PRO A 179 -11.02 -6.61 -2.98
C PRO A 179 -9.75 -7.27 -3.52
N ALA A 180 -9.21 -6.73 -4.63
CA ALA A 180 -7.96 -7.14 -5.22
C ALA A 180 -6.70 -6.76 -4.42
N HIS A 181 -6.66 -5.74 -3.53
CA HIS A 181 -5.39 -5.38 -2.89
C HIS A 181 -4.92 -6.44 -1.88
N ALA A 182 -5.74 -6.75 -0.88
CA ALA A 182 -5.44 -7.83 0.05
C ALA A 182 -5.35 -9.18 -0.68
N GLY A 183 -6.17 -9.39 -1.73
CA GLY A 183 -6.06 -10.54 -2.62
C GLY A 183 -4.71 -10.65 -3.35
N CYS A 184 -4.12 -9.54 -3.81
CA CYS A 184 -2.80 -9.52 -4.42
C CYS A 184 -1.73 -9.94 -3.42
N TYR A 185 -1.75 -9.40 -2.19
CA TYR A 185 -0.83 -9.82 -1.14
C TYR A 185 -0.99 -11.30 -0.78
N HIS A 186 -2.22 -11.81 -0.73
CA HIS A 186 -2.48 -13.22 -0.48
C HIS A 186 -1.90 -14.13 -1.59
N ILE A 187 -2.10 -13.76 -2.86
CA ILE A 187 -1.54 -14.51 -3.99
C ILE A 187 -0.01 -14.45 -3.98
N LEU A 188 0.57 -13.29 -3.72
CA LEU A 188 2.03 -13.14 -3.63
C LEU A 188 2.61 -13.97 -2.47
N ALA A 189 1.94 -13.98 -1.32
CA ALA A 189 2.30 -14.84 -0.18
C ALA A 189 2.24 -16.32 -0.57
N PHE A 190 1.21 -16.74 -1.33
CA PHE A 190 1.14 -18.10 -1.84
C PHE A 190 2.32 -18.44 -2.75
N VAL A 191 2.74 -17.53 -3.64
CA VAL A 191 3.91 -17.77 -4.49
C VAL A 191 5.17 -17.97 -3.63
N LEU A 192 5.43 -17.12 -2.65
CA LEU A 192 6.57 -17.27 -1.74
C LEU A 192 6.51 -18.56 -0.92
N PHE A 193 5.32 -18.96 -0.48
CA PHE A 193 5.12 -20.22 0.22
C PHE A 193 5.50 -21.42 -0.66
N VAL A 194 5.09 -21.44 -1.93
CA VAL A 194 5.45 -22.50 -2.90
C VAL A 194 6.96 -22.56 -3.13
N LEU A 195 7.64 -21.42 -3.09
CA LEU A 195 9.10 -21.32 -3.21
C LEU A 195 9.84 -21.65 -1.91
N ASN A 196 9.14 -22.07 -0.86
CA ASN A 196 9.70 -22.39 0.46
C ASN A 196 10.26 -21.17 1.22
N HIS A 197 9.68 -19.98 0.98
CA HIS A 197 9.95 -18.72 1.69
C HIS A 197 8.81 -18.37 2.66
N LEU A 198 8.60 -19.20 3.69
CA LEU A 198 7.45 -19.08 4.59
C LEU A 198 7.43 -17.75 5.38
N GLU A 199 8.57 -17.28 5.89
CA GLU A 199 8.63 -16.04 6.67
C GLU A 199 8.24 -14.83 5.81
N ASP A 200 8.78 -14.76 4.59
CA ASP A 200 8.47 -13.72 3.61
C ASP A 200 6.98 -13.77 3.19
N ALA A 201 6.41 -14.97 3.06
CA ALA A 201 4.99 -15.16 2.80
C ALA A 201 4.11 -14.63 3.94
N LEU A 202 4.46 -14.90 5.20
CA LEU A 202 3.73 -14.40 6.37
C LEU A 202 3.77 -12.88 6.45
N LEU A 203 4.91 -12.26 6.11
CA LEU A 203 5.05 -10.81 6.05
C LEU A 203 4.07 -10.20 5.03
N LEU A 204 3.95 -10.78 3.84
CA LEU A 204 2.98 -10.30 2.84
C LEU A 204 1.53 -10.46 3.30
N LEU A 205 1.20 -11.54 4.01
CA LEU A 205 -0.14 -11.71 4.59
C LEU A 205 -0.43 -10.64 5.66
N GLU A 206 0.57 -10.28 6.46
CA GLU A 206 0.44 -9.19 7.44
C GLU A 206 0.20 -7.85 6.74
N MET A 207 0.98 -7.53 5.69
CA MET A 207 0.76 -6.33 4.86
C MET A 207 -0.65 -6.29 4.25
N GLY A 208 -1.14 -7.42 3.74
CA GLY A 208 -2.50 -7.53 3.22
C GLY A 208 -3.58 -7.30 4.28
N ARG A 209 -3.40 -7.86 5.48
CA ARG A 209 -4.31 -7.70 6.62
C ARG A 209 -4.35 -6.28 7.16
N ASP A 210 -3.23 -5.56 7.11
CA ASP A 210 -3.18 -4.16 7.52
C ASP A 210 -4.03 -3.27 6.59
N ILE A 211 -4.14 -3.64 5.31
CA ILE A 211 -4.97 -2.96 4.32
C ILE A 211 -6.46 -3.30 4.51
N ASP A 212 -6.77 -4.58 4.66
CA ASP A 212 -8.13 -5.08 4.85
C ASP A 212 -8.15 -6.18 5.92
N PRO A 213 -8.45 -5.83 7.19
CA PRO A 213 -8.52 -6.80 8.28
C PRO A 213 -9.66 -7.81 8.15
N GLU A 214 -10.69 -7.50 7.36
CA GLU A 214 -11.86 -8.35 7.11
C GLU A 214 -11.66 -9.25 5.90
N TYR A 215 -10.54 -9.11 5.17
CA TYR A 215 -10.23 -9.94 4.02
C TYR A 215 -10.06 -11.40 4.45
N GLU A 216 -11.02 -12.23 4.04
CA GLU A 216 -10.92 -13.68 4.09
C GLU A 216 -10.61 -14.22 2.69
N PRO A 217 -9.64 -15.14 2.54
CA PRO A 217 -9.44 -15.83 1.27
C PRO A 217 -10.72 -16.54 0.86
N ILE A 218 -11.19 -16.33 -0.37
CA ILE A 218 -12.41 -16.99 -0.86
C ILE A 218 -12.23 -18.51 -0.77
N ASP A 219 -13.08 -19.18 0.00
CA ASP A 219 -13.05 -20.62 0.36
C ASP A 219 -13.02 -21.62 -0.83
N GLY A 220 -13.00 -21.14 -2.08
CA GLY A 220 -12.84 -21.95 -3.29
C GLY A 220 -11.44 -21.94 -3.91
N VAL A 221 -10.52 -21.09 -3.43
CA VAL A 221 -9.11 -21.04 -3.88
C VAL A 221 -8.21 -21.85 -2.94
N CYS A 222 -8.77 -22.52 -1.93
CA CYS A 222 -8.06 -23.57 -1.19
C CYS A 222 -7.58 -24.63 -2.18
N LEU A 223 -6.28 -24.53 -2.51
CA LEU A 223 -5.51 -25.50 -3.26
C LEU A 223 -5.61 -26.82 -2.48
N ARG A 224 -6.50 -27.71 -2.93
CA ARG A 224 -6.51 -29.10 -2.48
C ARG A 224 -5.41 -29.88 -3.18
#